data_AF-A0A957ADP8-F1
#
_entry.id   AF-A0A957ADP8-F1
#
_cell.length_a   1.000
_cell.length_b   1.000
_cell.length_c   1.000
_cell.angle_alpha   90.00
_cell.angle_beta   90.00
_cell.angle_gamma   90.00
#
_symmetry.space_group_name_H-M   'P 1'
#
loop_
_entity.id
_entity.type
_entity.pdbx_description
1 polymer ?
#
loop_
_entity_poly.entity_id
_entity_poly.type
_entity_poly.pdbx_seq_one_letter_code
_entity_poly.pdbx_strand_id
1 'polypeptide(L)'
;EDAASPPFQLRYPYFETQHPNEWDWDQTYTDGPKLKNTRGYEWNHGLGEIVTALIDQGLRLEFLHEHRSMAWQGLPSMEPVDGDVADGTHHQRRVGWQLPAGQRDMVPLMYSLKASRPS
;
A
#
# COMPACT_ATOMS: atom_id res chain seq x y z
N GLU A 1 -13.50 32.48 5.77
CA GLU A 1 -12.07 32.22 5.47
C GLU A 1 -11.85 30.72 5.44
N ASP A 2 -11.56 30.18 4.26
CA ASP A 2 -11.09 28.80 4.12
C ASP A 2 -9.71 28.71 4.74
N ALA A 3 -9.60 28.08 5.91
CA ALA A 3 -8.29 27.70 6.44
C ALA A 3 -7.74 26.61 5.51
N ALA A 4 -6.87 27.01 4.58
CA ALA A 4 -6.19 26.08 3.68
C ALA A 4 -5.51 24.98 4.51
N SER A 5 -5.82 23.72 4.20
CA SER A 5 -5.14 22.57 4.80
C SER A 5 -3.62 22.75 4.66
N PRO A 6 -2.84 22.38 5.69
CA PRO A 6 -1.39 22.53 5.64
C PRO A 6 -0.83 21.81 4.40
N PRO A 7 0.29 22.32 3.83
CA PRO A 7 0.90 21.70 2.67
C PRO A 7 1.29 20.25 2.97
N PHE A 8 1.24 19.40 1.94
CA PHE A 8 1.72 18.02 2.03
C PHE A 8 3.15 17.99 2.59
N GLN A 9 3.36 17.19 3.63
CA GLN A 9 4.66 17.04 4.29
C GLN A 9 5.07 15.56 4.24
N LEU A 10 6.28 15.30 3.76
CA LEU A 10 6.92 14.01 3.91
C LEU A 10 7.26 13.81 5.38
N ARG A 11 6.64 12.81 6.02
CA ARG A 11 6.80 12.53 7.46
C ARG A 11 7.57 11.25 7.75
N TYR A 12 7.58 10.30 6.81
CA TYR A 12 8.15 8.98 7.00
C TYR A 12 9.18 8.66 5.90
N PRO A 13 10.25 7.92 6.23
CA PRO A 13 11.23 7.50 5.25
C PRO A 13 10.61 6.50 4.26
N TYR A 14 10.96 6.63 2.98
CA TYR A 14 10.63 5.64 1.97
C TYR A 14 11.61 4.45 2.00
N PHE A 15 12.91 4.74 2.12
CA PHE A 15 13.97 3.73 2.18
C PHE A 15 14.01 3.04 3.54
N GLU A 16 14.32 1.74 3.53
CA GLU A 16 14.39 0.90 4.72
C GLU A 16 15.22 1.56 5.83
N THR A 17 14.70 1.50 7.06
CA THR A 17 15.42 1.90 8.26
C THR A 17 15.62 0.71 9.18
N GLN A 18 16.77 0.66 9.85
CA GLN A 18 17.05 -0.40 10.84
C GLN A 18 16.03 -0.41 11.98
N HIS A 19 15.54 0.76 12.36
CA HIS A 19 14.51 0.91 13.37
C HIS A 19 13.12 0.95 12.74
N PRO A 20 12.11 0.30 13.35
CA PRO A 20 10.74 0.37 12.87
C PRO A 20 10.13 1.77 13.09
N ASN A 21 9.09 2.07 12.31
CA ASN A 21 8.12 3.08 12.70
C ASN A 21 7.31 2.54 13.89
N GLU A 22 7.25 3.33 14.96
CA GLU A 22 6.45 3.03 16.13
C GLU A 22 5.09 3.73 16.02
N TRP A 23 4.03 2.95 16.19
CA TRP A 23 2.66 3.42 16.14
C TRP A 23 1.97 3.13 17.48
N ASP A 24 1.14 4.05 17.94
CA ASP A 24 0.35 3.86 19.16
C ASP A 24 -1.13 4.10 18.84
N TRP A 25 -1.87 3.00 18.65
CA TRP A 25 -3.28 3.01 18.29
C TRP A 25 -4.04 1.98 19.13
N ASP A 26 -5.17 2.40 19.70
CA ASP A 26 -6.02 1.53 20.52
C ASP A 26 -7.17 0.91 19.73
N GLN A 27 -7.19 1.03 18.40
CA GLN A 27 -8.25 0.57 17.51
C GLN A 27 -7.68 -0.14 16.27
N THR A 28 -8.50 -0.99 15.66
CA THR A 28 -8.23 -1.62 14.35
C THR A 28 -9.07 -0.96 13.26
N TYR A 29 -8.90 -1.38 12.01
CA TYR A 29 -9.74 -0.96 10.87
C TYR A 29 -11.21 -1.45 10.95
N THR A 30 -11.61 -2.07 12.06
CA THR A 30 -12.95 -2.60 12.33
C THR A 30 -13.51 -1.94 13.59
N ASP A 31 -14.84 -1.92 13.73
CA ASP A 31 -15.53 -1.34 14.89
C ASP A 31 -15.45 -2.22 16.16
N GLY A 32 -14.29 -2.83 16.39
CA GLY A 32 -14.03 -3.77 17.50
C GLY A 32 -13.73 -3.08 18.84
N PRO A 33 -13.59 -3.86 19.92
CA PRO A 33 -13.16 -3.34 21.21
C PRO A 33 -11.74 -2.78 21.13
N LYS A 34 -11.41 -1.86 22.05
CA LYS A 34 -10.06 -1.30 22.13
C LYS A 34 -8.99 -2.38 22.33
N LEU A 35 -7.86 -2.19 21.67
CA LEU A 35 -6.69 -3.05 21.82
C LEU A 35 -6.08 -2.88 23.22
N LYS A 36 -5.67 -3.99 23.83
CA LYS A 36 -4.90 -3.97 25.09
C LYS A 36 -3.42 -3.63 24.85
N ASN A 37 -2.88 -4.07 23.70
CA ASN A 37 -1.53 -3.76 23.27
C ASN A 37 -1.64 -2.76 22.13
N THR A 38 -1.41 -1.48 22.42
CA THR A 38 -1.64 -0.38 21.48
C THR A 38 -0.40 -0.04 20.64
N ARG A 39 0.78 -0.48 21.10
CA ARG A 39 2.04 -0.22 20.44
C ARG A 39 2.32 -1.22 19.33
N GLY A 40 2.38 -0.73 18.09
CA GLY A 40 2.80 -1.46 16.90
C GLY A 40 4.17 -1.00 16.42
N TYR A 41 4.90 -1.92 15.78
CA TYR A 41 6.17 -1.63 15.12
C TYR A 41 6.10 -2.12 13.68
N GLU A 42 6.37 -1.23 12.74
CA GLU A 42 6.30 -1.51 11.30
C GLU A 42 7.62 -1.15 10.62
N TRP A 43 8.16 -2.09 9.84
CA TRP A 43 9.32 -1.86 8.99
C TRP A 43 8.86 -1.52 7.59
N ASN A 44 9.36 -0.41 7.05
CA ASN A 44 9.09 -0.05 5.67
C ASN A 44 10.01 -0.87 4.77
N HIS A 45 9.44 -1.81 4.02
CA HIS A 45 10.15 -2.55 2.99
C HIS A 45 9.92 -1.87 1.64
N GLY A 46 10.97 -1.27 1.11
CA GLY A 46 10.92 -0.58 -0.17
C GLY A 46 10.71 -1.56 -1.33
N LEU A 47 10.11 -1.10 -2.44
CA LEU A 47 9.91 -1.97 -3.62
C LEU A 47 11.23 -2.55 -4.14
N GLY A 48 12.28 -1.72 -4.19
CA GLY A 48 13.61 -2.15 -4.61
C GLY A 48 14.20 -3.23 -3.68
N GLU A 49 14.01 -3.10 -2.37
CA GLU A 49 14.47 -4.08 -1.38
C GLU A 49 13.78 -5.42 -1.56
N ILE A 50 12.44 -5.42 -1.72
CA ILE A 50 11.66 -6.63 -1.94
C ILE A 50 12.10 -7.34 -3.22
N VAL A 51 12.25 -6.59 -4.31
CA VAL A 51 12.70 -7.09 -5.61
C VAL A 51 14.11 -7.68 -5.52
N THR A 52 15.04 -6.96 -4.90
CA THR A 52 16.42 -7.41 -4.73
C THR A 52 16.52 -8.64 -3.83
N ALA A 53 15.78 -8.68 -2.71
CA ALA A 53 15.78 -9.83 -1.80
C ALA A 53 15.35 -11.13 -2.50
N LEU A 54 14.35 -11.05 -3.39
CA LEU A 54 13.92 -12.21 -4.18
C LEU A 54 15.01 -12.67 -5.16
N ILE A 55 15.67 -11.73 -5.83
CA ILE A 55 16.76 -12.00 -6.78
C ILE A 55 17.95 -12.63 -6.05
N ASP A 56 18.34 -12.09 -4.90
CA ASP A 56 19.48 -12.58 -4.09
C ASP A 56 19.24 -14.00 -3.56
N GLN A 57 17.97 -14.39 -3.34
CA GLN A 57 17.58 -15.77 -3.03
C GLN A 57 17.49 -16.69 -4.25
N GLY A 58 17.93 -16.21 -5.42
CA GLY A 58 17.96 -16.98 -6.66
C GLY A 58 16.60 -17.19 -7.32
N LEU A 59 15.58 -16.42 -6.94
CA LEU A 59 14.29 -16.44 -7.63
C LEU A 59 14.35 -15.60 -8.89
N ARG A 60 13.67 -16.08 -9.95
CA ARG A 60 13.46 -15.33 -11.18
C ARG A 60 12.13 -14.60 -11.13
N LEU A 61 12.17 -13.29 -11.30
CA LEU A 61 10.96 -12.49 -11.46
C LEU A 61 10.28 -12.81 -12.79
N GLU A 62 8.99 -13.11 -12.73
CA GLU A 62 8.13 -13.32 -13.89
C GLU A 62 7.39 -12.03 -14.26
N PHE A 63 6.87 -11.31 -13.27
CA PHE A 63 6.28 -9.99 -13.46
C PHE A 63 6.35 -9.15 -12.19
N LEU A 64 6.28 -7.84 -12.39
CA LEU A 64 5.96 -6.82 -11.42
C LEU A 64 4.99 -5.84 -12.09
N HIS A 65 3.78 -5.73 -11.57
CA HIS A 65 2.74 -4.83 -12.08
C HIS A 65 2.37 -3.81 -11.02
N GLU A 66 2.33 -2.54 -11.41
CA GLU A 66 1.86 -1.44 -10.57
C GLU A 66 0.42 -1.07 -10.94
N HIS A 67 -0.39 -0.78 -9.92
CA HIS A 67 -1.83 -0.60 -10.04
C HIS A 67 -2.27 0.80 -9.63
N ARG A 68 -3.30 1.30 -10.33
CA ARG A 68 -3.94 2.60 -10.06
C ARG A 68 -5.11 2.51 -9.10
N SER A 69 -5.47 1.32 -8.65
CA SER A 69 -6.61 1.06 -7.77
C SER A 69 -6.20 0.22 -6.56
N MET A 70 -6.99 0.33 -5.49
CA MET A 70 -6.93 -0.52 -4.29
C MET A 70 -8.33 -0.94 -3.85
N ALA A 71 -8.41 -1.87 -2.89
CA ALA A 71 -9.67 -2.51 -2.48
C ALA A 71 -10.52 -1.69 -1.51
N TRP A 72 -9.96 -0.62 -0.94
CA TRP A 72 -10.64 0.23 0.04
C TRP A 72 -10.36 1.71 -0.25
N GLN A 73 -11.17 2.60 0.32
CA GLN A 73 -10.98 4.05 0.21
C GLN A 73 -9.84 4.50 1.12
N GLY A 74 -8.60 4.42 0.65
CA GLY A 74 -7.42 4.79 1.44
C GLY A 74 -7.30 6.29 1.74
N LEU A 75 -7.86 7.15 0.88
CA LEU A 75 -7.89 8.60 1.07
C LEU A 75 -9.32 9.14 0.83
N PRO A 76 -9.76 10.18 1.58
CA PRO A 76 -11.11 10.74 1.42
C PRO A 76 -11.44 11.22 0.00
N SER A 77 -10.42 11.64 -0.76
CA SER A 77 -10.58 12.15 -2.13
C SER A 77 -10.67 11.06 -3.20
N MET A 78 -10.57 9.78 -2.85
CA MET A 78 -10.61 8.70 -3.83
C MET A 78 -12.02 8.50 -4.39
N GLU A 79 -12.09 8.11 -5.65
CA GLU A 79 -13.31 7.87 -6.39
C GLU A 79 -13.54 6.35 -6.54
N PRO A 80 -14.76 5.86 -6.30
CA PRO A 80 -15.10 4.45 -6.54
C PRO A 80 -15.14 4.18 -8.04
N VAL A 81 -14.65 3.01 -8.44
CA VAL A 81 -14.67 2.52 -9.82
C VAL A 81 -15.16 1.08 -9.88
N ASP A 82 -15.97 0.76 -10.89
CA ASP A 82 -16.34 -0.62 -11.19
C ASP A 82 -15.16 -1.33 -11.87
N GLY A 83 -14.67 -2.44 -11.31
CA GLY A 83 -13.60 -3.20 -11.98
C GLY A 83 -12.91 -4.25 -11.13
N ASP A 84 -11.88 -4.87 -11.72
CA ASP A 84 -11.00 -5.77 -10.99
C ASP A 84 -10.14 -4.95 -10.02
N VAL A 85 -10.23 -5.31 -8.75
CA VAL A 85 -9.45 -4.71 -7.69
C VAL A 85 -8.09 -5.38 -7.65
N ALA A 86 -7.01 -4.59 -7.58
CA ALA A 86 -5.68 -5.11 -7.32
C ALA A 86 -5.54 -5.54 -5.84
N ASP A 87 -6.21 -6.62 -5.44
CA ASP A 87 -6.09 -7.22 -4.11
C ASP A 87 -5.34 -8.56 -4.10
N GLY A 88 -4.81 -8.98 -5.27
CA GLY A 88 -4.12 -10.26 -5.43
C GLY A 88 -5.04 -11.48 -5.48
N THR A 89 -6.36 -11.30 -5.40
CA THR A 89 -7.35 -12.37 -5.51
C THR A 89 -8.13 -12.27 -6.82
N HIS A 90 -8.03 -13.29 -7.67
CA HIS A 90 -8.53 -13.24 -9.06
C HIS A 90 -10.08 -13.33 -9.23
N HIS A 91 -10.89 -13.19 -8.19
CA HIS A 91 -12.22 -13.83 -8.23
C HIS A 91 -13.48 -13.06 -7.84
N GLN A 92 -13.48 -11.74 -7.60
CA GLN A 92 -14.75 -11.01 -7.44
C GLN A 92 -14.70 -9.58 -7.99
N ARG A 93 -15.67 -9.20 -8.84
CA ARG A 93 -15.97 -7.79 -9.13
C ARG A 93 -16.24 -7.08 -7.81
N ARG A 94 -15.34 -6.19 -7.41
CA ARG A 94 -15.46 -5.35 -6.22
C ARG A 94 -15.36 -3.90 -6.67
N VAL A 95 -15.96 -2.99 -5.90
CA VAL A 95 -15.72 -1.57 -6.11
C VAL A 95 -14.27 -1.29 -5.76
N GLY A 96 -13.47 -0.87 -6.74
CA GLY A 96 -12.11 -0.40 -6.53
C GLY A 96 -12.11 1.09 -6.21
N TRP A 97 -11.00 1.58 -5.68
CA TRP A 97 -10.83 3.00 -5.37
C TRP A 97 -9.60 3.54 -6.10
N GLN A 98 -9.75 4.68 -6.79
CA GLN A 98 -8.67 5.37 -7.51
C GLN A 98 -8.52 6.81 -7.02
N LEU A 99 -7.36 7.41 -7.28
CA LEU A 99 -7.21 8.86 -7.14
C LEU A 99 -8.14 9.62 -8.12
N PRO A 100 -8.47 10.90 -7.85
CA PRO A 100 -9.20 11.75 -8.79
C PRO A 100 -8.59 11.71 -10.18
N ALA A 101 -9.41 11.86 -11.23
CA ALA A 101 -8.97 11.69 -12.62
C ALA A 101 -7.63 12.37 -12.97
N GLY A 102 -7.39 13.60 -12.51
CA GLY A 102 -6.15 14.35 -12.76
C GLY A 102 -4.92 13.88 -11.97
N GLN A 103 -5.06 12.89 -11.09
CA GLN A 103 -4.01 12.38 -10.19
C GLN A 103 -3.75 10.88 -10.35
N ARG A 104 -4.50 10.18 -11.21
CA ARG A 104 -4.44 8.71 -11.34
C ARG A 104 -3.07 8.15 -11.75
N ASP A 105 -2.23 8.97 -12.39
CA ASP A 105 -0.90 8.59 -12.85
C ASP A 105 0.24 9.17 -11.99
N MET A 106 -0.09 9.79 -10.84
CA MET A 106 0.90 10.46 -10.01
C MET A 106 1.69 9.49 -9.11
N VAL A 107 1.05 8.42 -8.64
CA VAL A 107 1.65 7.44 -7.73
C VAL A 107 0.94 6.09 -7.86
N PRO A 108 1.66 4.96 -7.88
CA PRO A 108 1.03 3.64 -7.80
C PRO A 108 0.38 3.45 -6.42
N LEU A 109 -0.77 2.80 -6.40
CA LEU A 109 -1.52 2.53 -5.17
C LEU A 109 -1.26 1.14 -4.61
N MET A 110 -1.01 0.16 -5.48
CA MET A 110 -0.70 -1.21 -5.15
C MET A 110 0.30 -1.76 -6.18
N TYR A 111 0.97 -2.87 -5.87
CA TYR A 111 1.69 -3.65 -6.86
C TYR A 111 1.43 -5.15 -6.66
N SER A 112 1.62 -5.94 -7.73
CA SER A 112 1.68 -7.40 -7.64
C SER A 112 2.96 -7.89 -8.29
N LEU A 113 3.58 -8.90 -7.69
CA LEU A 113 4.78 -9.53 -8.24
C LEU A 113 4.63 -11.05 -8.23
N LYS A 114 5.28 -11.69 -9.18
CA LYS A 114 5.45 -13.15 -9.19
C LYS A 114 6.91 -13.48 -9.41
N ALA A 115 7.42 -14.40 -8.60
CA ALA A 115 8.76 -14.94 -8.71
C ALA A 115 8.71 -16.46 -8.57
N SER A 116 9.56 -17.17 -9.30
CA SER A 116 9.69 -18.62 -9.22
C SER A 116 11.13 -19.06 -9.13
N ARG A 117 11.37 -20.22 -8.53
CA ARG A 117 12.68 -20.84 -8.53
C ARG A 117 12.97 -21.38 -9.94
N PRO A 118 14.12 -21.03 -10.56
CA PRO A 118 14.55 -21.66 -11.81
C PRO A 118 14.63 -23.18 -11.63
N SER A 119 14.14 -23.92 -12.62
CA SER A 119 14.23 -25.39 -12.70
C SER A 119 15.65 -25.87 -12.87
#